data_AF-A0A0Q4H143-F1
#
_entry.id   AF-A0A0Q4H143-F1
#
_cell.length_a   1.000
_cell.length_b   1.000
_cell.length_c   1.000
_cell.angle_alpha   90.00
_cell.angle_beta   90.00
_cell.angle_gamma   90.00
#
_symmetry.space_group_name_H-M   'P 1'
#
loop_
_entity.id
_entity.type
_entity.pdbx_description
1 polymer ?
#
loop_
_entity_poly.entity_id
_entity_poly.type
_entity_poly.pdbx_seq_one_letter_code
_entity_poly.pdbx_strand_id
1 'polypeptide(L)'
;MKRYKDIRNLENLQAKKLELKVAYTLKQNMLKTDAKAYLKQFTLGALIKRYATPNNLFKADEKLNISGTAMSLLLPFFMNKTIFRGAGFLTKAAVGLVSGKVGKSLDAEHLSAIFNSVKSWFGKKKEKKDKKFIDYGIPPDSETY
;
A
#
# COMPACT_ATOMS: atom_id res chain seq x y z
N MET A 1 8.59 31.69 47.04
CA MET A 1 8.53 31.91 48.50
C MET A 1 7.26 31.25 49.03
N LYS A 2 7.37 30.31 49.98
CA LYS A 2 6.21 29.62 50.56
C LYS A 2 5.63 30.49 51.68
N ARG A 3 4.44 31.09 51.45
CA ARG A 3 3.70 31.84 52.47
C ARG A 3 2.82 30.88 53.26
N TYR A 4 3.27 30.52 54.46
CA TYR A 4 2.50 29.70 55.41
C TYR A 4 1.73 30.54 56.43
N LYS A 5 1.86 31.87 56.37
CA LYS A 5 1.31 32.83 57.34
C LYS A 5 -0.22 32.98 57.29
N ASP A 6 -0.86 32.43 56.26
CA ASP A 6 -2.30 32.57 56.01
C ASP A 6 -3.12 31.39 56.55
N ILE A 7 -2.47 30.32 57.04
CA ILE A 7 -3.15 29.14 57.58
C ILE A 7 -3.37 29.35 59.08
N ARG A 8 -4.59 29.74 59.46
CA ARG A 8 -4.96 30.05 60.86
C ARG A 8 -5.98 29.08 61.47
N ASN A 9 -6.64 28.26 60.67
CA ASN A 9 -7.65 27.29 61.10
C ASN A 9 -7.59 26.01 60.25
N LEU A 10 -8.34 24.98 60.66
CA LEU A 10 -8.38 23.68 59.98
C LEU A 10 -8.94 23.78 58.56
N GLU A 11 -9.95 24.61 58.36
CA GLU A 11 -10.60 24.83 57.06
C GLU A 11 -9.60 25.42 56.03
N ASN A 12 -8.84 26.45 56.42
CA ASN A 12 -7.78 27.04 55.60
C ASN A 12 -6.71 26.02 55.24
N LEU A 13 -6.38 25.11 56.16
CA LEU A 13 -5.42 24.04 55.89
C LEU A 13 -5.98 23.03 54.86
N GLN A 14 -7.25 22.65 55.00
CA GLN A 14 -7.92 21.74 54.06
C GLN A 14 -8.05 22.38 52.67
N ALA A 15 -8.49 23.64 52.60
CA ALA A 15 -8.56 24.40 51.36
C ALA A 15 -7.18 24.49 50.69
N LYS A 16 -6.13 24.79 51.46
CA LYS A 16 -4.77 24.87 50.93
C LYS A 16 -4.26 23.52 50.44
N LYS A 17 -4.59 22.42 51.13
CA LYS A 17 -4.25 21.06 50.69
C LYS A 17 -4.92 20.71 49.36
N LEU A 18 -6.19 21.09 49.19
CA LEU A 18 -6.92 20.91 47.93
C LEU A 18 -6.31 21.74 46.80
N GLU A 19 -6.05 23.02 47.05
CA GLU A 19 -5.39 23.91 46.10
C GLU A 19 -4.02 23.35 45.65
N LEU A 20 -3.19 22.90 46.59
CA LEU A 20 -1.89 22.30 46.28
C LEU A 20 -2.04 21.01 45.46
N LYS A 21 -3.02 20.16 45.79
CA LYS A 21 -3.28 18.92 45.06
C LYS A 21 -3.69 19.20 43.62
N VAL A 22 -4.57 20.20 43.41
CA VAL A 22 -4.99 20.63 42.08
C VAL A 22 -3.80 21.21 41.32
N ALA A 23 -3.06 22.14 41.90
CA ALA A 23 -1.89 22.76 41.26
C ALA A 23 -0.81 21.73 40.90
N TYR A 24 -0.57 20.75 41.77
CA TYR A 24 0.35 19.65 41.50
C TYR A 24 -0.12 18.79 40.33
N THR A 25 -1.39 18.39 40.33
CA THR A 25 -1.97 17.54 39.27
C THR A 25 -1.92 18.26 37.92
N LEU A 26 -2.25 19.55 37.90
CA LEU A 26 -2.21 20.38 36.71
C LEU A 26 -0.77 20.48 36.16
N LYS A 27 0.21 20.77 37.00
CA LYS A 27 1.63 20.81 36.60
C LYS A 27 2.13 19.46 36.11
N GLN A 28 1.73 18.37 36.75
CA GLN A 28 2.11 17.03 36.34
C GLN A 28 1.55 16.69 34.94
N ASN A 29 0.29 17.07 34.68
CA ASN A 29 -0.33 16.85 33.38
C ASN A 29 0.35 17.68 32.29
N MET A 30 0.62 18.97 32.55
CA MET A 30 1.38 19.83 31.64
C MET A 30 2.77 19.25 31.33
N LEU A 31 3.50 18.81 32.34
CA LEU A 31 4.82 18.21 32.14
C LEU A 31 4.75 16.94 31.28
N LYS A 32 3.76 16.08 31.52
CA LYS A 32 3.56 14.87 30.71
C LYS A 32 3.20 15.19 29.27
N THR A 33 2.34 16.19 29.04
CA THR A 33 1.96 16.59 27.68
C THR A 33 3.14 17.20 26.94
N ASP A 34 3.93 18.04 27.60
CA ASP A 34 5.09 18.70 27.01
C ASP A 34 6.20 17.70 26.72
N ALA A 35 6.49 16.79 27.65
CA ALA A 35 7.44 15.70 27.44
C ALA A 35 7.01 14.83 26.25
N LYS A 36 5.73 14.48 26.14
CA LYS A 36 5.20 13.71 25.01
C LYS A 36 5.32 14.48 23.69
N ALA A 37 5.07 15.80 23.70
CA ALA A 37 5.24 16.65 22.53
C ALA A 37 6.71 16.73 22.09
N TYR A 38 7.63 16.88 23.05
CA TYR A 38 9.07 16.89 22.80
C TYR A 38 9.55 15.55 22.23
N LEU A 39 9.19 14.42 22.85
CA LEU A 39 9.55 13.09 22.35
C LEU A 39 9.02 12.83 20.93
N LYS A 40 7.83 13.33 20.60
CA LYS A 40 7.28 13.22 19.24
C LYS A 40 8.16 13.90 18.19
N GLN A 41 8.89 14.97 18.53
CA GLN A 41 9.80 15.65 17.60
C GLN A 41 10.99 14.77 17.19
N PHE A 42 11.41 13.85 18.06
CA PHE A 42 12.52 12.92 17.80
C PHE A 42 12.05 11.56 17.26
N THR A 43 10.75 11.39 17.01
CA THR A 43 10.27 10.15 16.38
C THR A 43 10.77 10.07 14.94
N LEU A 44 11.06 8.85 14.47
CA LEU A 44 11.47 8.62 13.09
C LEU A 44 10.50 9.24 12.08
N GLY A 45 9.18 9.22 12.36
CA GLY A 45 8.19 9.86 11.51
C GLY A 45 8.33 11.39 11.44
N ALA A 46 8.62 12.06 12.57
CA ALA A 46 8.83 13.51 12.59
C ALA A 46 10.17 13.89 11.94
N LEU A 47 11.22 13.09 12.15
CA LEU A 47 12.52 13.26 11.48
C LEU A 47 12.37 13.06 9.97
N ILE A 48 11.76 11.96 9.53
CA ILE A 48 11.46 11.71 8.11
C ILE A 48 10.63 12.86 7.56
N LYS A 49 9.57 13.31 8.23
CA LYS A 49 8.76 14.45 7.74
C LYS A 49 9.57 15.75 7.63
N ARG A 50 10.54 15.98 8.51
CA ARG A 50 11.42 17.16 8.48
C ARG A 50 12.43 17.12 7.32
N TYR A 51 12.96 15.93 6.99
CA TYR A 51 14.00 15.77 5.97
C TYR A 51 13.47 15.36 4.59
N ALA A 52 12.38 14.59 4.55
CA ALA A 52 11.66 14.16 3.35
C ALA A 52 10.64 15.20 2.88
N THR A 53 11.07 16.47 2.79
CA THR A 53 10.30 17.49 2.08
C THR A 53 10.36 17.18 0.57
N PRO A 54 9.28 17.41 -0.20
CA PRO A 54 9.25 17.10 -1.63
C PRO A 54 10.46 17.69 -2.37
N ASN A 55 10.82 18.94 -2.08
CA ASN A 55 11.95 19.61 -2.70
C ASN A 55 13.31 18.95 -2.39
N ASN A 56 13.50 18.42 -1.17
CA ASN A 56 14.72 17.70 -0.83
C ASN A 56 14.72 16.29 -1.43
N LEU A 57 13.56 15.65 -1.53
CA LEU A 57 13.40 14.37 -2.20
C LEU A 57 13.70 14.49 -3.70
N PHE A 58 13.19 15.51 -4.39
CA PHE A 58 13.50 15.75 -5.81
C PHE A 58 14.98 16.04 -6.04
N LYS A 59 15.63 16.82 -5.17
CA LYS A 59 17.08 17.08 -5.26
C LYS A 59 17.92 15.83 -4.98
N ALA A 60 17.51 15.02 -3.99
CA ALA A 60 18.17 13.75 -3.72
C ALA A 60 17.95 12.76 -4.86
N ASP A 61 16.76 12.77 -5.46
CA ASP A 61 16.40 11.94 -6.60
C ASP A 61 17.21 12.29 -7.86
N GLU A 62 17.35 13.57 -8.17
CA GLU A 62 18.17 14.05 -9.29
C GLU A 62 19.64 13.64 -9.15
N LYS A 63 20.17 13.61 -7.91
CA LYS A 63 21.56 13.23 -7.64
C LYS A 63 21.77 11.72 -7.55
N LEU A 64 20.78 10.96 -7.10
CA LEU A 64 20.93 9.54 -6.74
C LEU A 64 20.06 8.58 -7.59
N ASN A 65 19.29 9.09 -8.54
CA ASN A 65 18.36 8.33 -9.40
C ASN A 65 17.45 7.38 -8.59
N ILE A 66 16.95 7.85 -7.44
CA ILE A 66 16.22 7.05 -6.46
C ILE A 66 14.86 6.64 -7.01
N SER A 67 14.19 7.52 -7.76
CA SER A 67 12.95 7.25 -8.47
C SER A 67 13.18 6.25 -9.59
N GLY A 68 14.27 6.37 -10.33
CA GLY A 68 14.65 5.41 -11.37
C GLY A 68 14.89 4.00 -10.80
N THR A 69 15.61 3.89 -9.69
CA THR A 69 15.87 2.60 -9.00
C THR A 69 14.64 2.07 -8.26
N ALA A 70 13.87 2.91 -7.58
CA ALA A 70 12.62 2.50 -6.95
C ALA A 70 11.61 2.06 -8.00
N MET A 71 11.48 2.78 -9.12
CA MET A 71 10.58 2.44 -10.21
C MET A 71 11.05 1.17 -10.93
N SER A 72 12.34 0.96 -11.15
CA SER A 72 12.83 -0.29 -11.76
C SER A 72 12.61 -1.52 -10.88
N LEU A 73 12.57 -1.35 -9.56
CA LEU A 73 12.24 -2.42 -8.61
C LEU A 73 10.72 -2.61 -8.44
N LEU A 74 9.95 -1.52 -8.43
CA LEU A 74 8.50 -1.56 -8.21
C LEU A 74 7.71 -1.87 -9.50
N LEU A 75 8.18 -1.44 -10.66
CA LEU A 75 7.53 -1.65 -11.94
C LEU A 75 7.32 -3.14 -12.25
N PRO A 76 8.31 -4.04 -12.09
CA PRO A 76 8.08 -5.48 -12.23
C PRO A 76 7.01 -6.02 -11.28
N PHE A 77 6.98 -5.53 -10.04
CA PHE A 77 5.99 -5.96 -9.04
C PHE A 77 4.57 -5.47 -9.38
N PHE A 78 4.44 -4.20 -9.77
CA PHE A 78 3.18 -3.63 -10.23
C PHE A 78 2.70 -4.30 -11.51
N MET A 79 3.55 -4.45 -12.53
CA MET A 79 3.21 -5.15 -13.77
C MET A 79 2.81 -6.61 -13.49
N ASN A 80 3.47 -7.28 -12.55
CA ASN A 80 3.09 -8.63 -12.13
C ASN A 80 1.69 -8.69 -11.53
N LYS A 81 1.26 -7.65 -10.82
CA LYS A 81 -0.03 -7.56 -10.14
C LYS A 81 -1.16 -6.99 -11.00
N THR A 82 -0.84 -6.14 -11.99
CA THR A 82 -1.81 -5.46 -12.85
C THR A 82 -1.88 -6.11 -14.24
N ILE A 83 -0.82 -5.99 -15.04
CA ILE A 83 -0.78 -6.40 -16.46
C ILE A 83 -0.71 -7.92 -16.59
N PHE A 84 0.04 -8.59 -15.72
CA PHE A 84 0.22 -10.05 -15.76
C PHE A 84 -0.59 -10.79 -14.69
N ARG A 85 -1.68 -10.23 -14.19
CA ARG A 85 -2.53 -10.86 -13.19
C ARG A 85 -3.12 -12.15 -13.76
N GLY A 86 -2.49 -13.29 -13.48
CA GLY A 86 -2.87 -14.62 -14.01
C GLY A 86 -2.11 -15.06 -15.28
N ALA A 87 -1.15 -14.28 -15.78
CA ALA A 87 -0.30 -14.69 -16.89
C ALA A 87 0.91 -15.47 -16.36
N GLY A 88 0.91 -16.80 -16.56
CA GLY A 88 1.93 -17.71 -16.04
C GLY A 88 3.36 -17.38 -16.52
N PHE A 89 4.36 -17.91 -15.81
CA PHE A 89 5.80 -17.74 -16.07
C PHE A 89 6.19 -17.83 -17.56
N LEU A 90 5.48 -18.66 -18.33
CA LEU A 90 5.70 -18.90 -19.76
C LEU A 90 5.38 -17.69 -20.66
N THR A 91 4.34 -16.90 -20.38
CA THR A 91 4.05 -15.69 -21.20
C THR A 91 5.08 -14.60 -20.95
N LYS A 92 5.64 -14.53 -19.74
CA LYS A 92 6.70 -13.58 -19.39
C LYS A 92 8.04 -13.99 -20.02
N ALA A 93 8.35 -15.29 -20.02
CA ALA A 93 9.51 -15.83 -20.71
C ALA A 93 9.38 -15.66 -22.24
N ALA A 94 8.21 -15.91 -22.82
CA ALA A 94 7.98 -15.75 -24.25
C ALA A 94 8.12 -14.30 -24.70
N VAL A 95 7.54 -13.33 -23.98
CA VAL A 95 7.70 -11.90 -24.29
C VAL A 95 9.16 -11.47 -24.12
N GLY A 96 9.85 -11.94 -23.07
CA GLY A 96 11.28 -11.68 -22.87
C GLY A 96 12.18 -12.26 -23.96
N LEU A 97 11.88 -13.48 -24.44
CA LEU A 97 12.64 -14.14 -25.50
C LEU A 97 12.38 -13.54 -26.88
N VAL A 98 11.13 -13.18 -27.19
CA VAL A 98 10.78 -12.46 -28.43
C VAL A 98 11.42 -11.06 -28.41
N SER A 99 11.35 -10.34 -27.30
CA SER A 99 11.98 -9.03 -27.16
C SER A 99 13.51 -9.09 -27.25
N GLY A 100 14.14 -10.16 -26.77
CA GLY A 100 15.60 -10.27 -26.71
C GLY A 100 16.28 -10.66 -28.03
N LYS A 101 15.56 -11.31 -28.97
CA LYS A 101 16.15 -11.81 -30.22
C LYS A 101 15.55 -11.26 -31.51
N VAL A 102 14.40 -10.59 -31.44
CA VAL A 102 13.65 -10.17 -32.64
C VAL A 102 13.73 -8.66 -32.90
N GLY A 103 14.17 -7.86 -31.91
CA GLY A 103 14.29 -6.40 -32.05
C GLY A 103 15.35 -5.89 -33.02
N LYS A 104 16.19 -6.75 -33.61
CA LYS A 104 17.24 -6.35 -34.56
C LYS A 104 16.88 -6.57 -36.04
N SER A 105 15.75 -7.20 -36.35
CA SER A 105 15.39 -7.52 -37.75
C SER A 105 13.89 -7.82 -37.92
N LEU A 106 13.00 -6.85 -37.72
CA LEU A 106 11.63 -7.02 -38.23
C LEU A 106 11.08 -5.81 -38.94
N ASP A 107 10.77 -6.07 -40.20
CA ASP A 107 9.89 -5.35 -41.10
C ASP A 107 8.47 -5.22 -40.53
N ALA A 108 7.79 -4.12 -40.86
CA ALA A 108 6.50 -3.71 -40.27
C ALA A 108 5.37 -4.73 -40.53
N GLU A 109 5.51 -5.55 -41.58
CA GLU A 109 4.55 -6.61 -41.92
C GLU A 109 4.55 -7.76 -40.89
N HIS A 110 5.71 -8.10 -40.33
CA HIS A 110 5.81 -9.16 -39.33
C HIS A 110 5.30 -8.71 -37.95
N LEU A 111 5.54 -7.45 -37.58
CA LEU A 111 4.94 -6.87 -36.37
C LEU A 111 3.42 -6.80 -36.48
N SER A 112 2.89 -6.49 -37.66
CA SER A 112 1.44 -6.47 -37.91
C SER A 112 0.83 -7.88 -37.86
N ALA A 113 1.51 -8.90 -38.39
CA ALA A 113 1.07 -10.29 -38.31
C ALA A 113 1.12 -10.84 -36.86
N ILE A 114 2.16 -10.51 -36.10
CA ILE A 114 2.29 -10.89 -34.68
C ILE A 114 1.24 -10.14 -33.85
N PHE A 115 1.05 -8.84 -34.08
CA PHE A 115 0.04 -8.03 -33.41
C PHE A 115 -1.38 -8.55 -33.70
N ASN A 116 -1.70 -8.90 -34.95
CA ASN A 116 -2.99 -9.49 -35.30
C ASN A 116 -3.17 -10.89 -34.72
N SER A 117 -2.11 -11.70 -34.63
CA SER A 117 -2.15 -13.02 -34.00
C SER A 117 -2.36 -12.95 -32.49
N VAL A 118 -1.71 -12.00 -31.81
CA VAL A 118 -1.90 -11.74 -30.38
C VAL A 118 -3.27 -11.12 -30.12
N LYS A 119 -3.72 -10.17 -30.95
CA LYS A 119 -5.07 -9.59 -30.88
C LYS A 119 -6.15 -10.63 -31.13
N SER A 120 -5.92 -11.60 -32.01
CA SER A 120 -6.80 -12.76 -32.21
C SER A 120 -6.83 -13.70 -31.00
N TRP A 121 -5.67 -13.94 -30.36
CA TRP A 121 -5.58 -14.78 -29.16
C TRP A 121 -6.26 -14.13 -27.94
N PHE A 122 -6.01 -12.84 -27.71
CA PHE A 122 -6.61 -12.08 -26.60
C PHE A 122 -8.03 -11.58 -26.89
N GLY A 123 -8.44 -11.52 -28.15
CA GLY A 123 -9.76 -11.08 -28.61
C GLY A 123 -10.84 -12.16 -28.55
N LYS A 124 -10.48 -13.43 -28.30
CA LYS A 124 -11.47 -14.49 -28.07
C LYS A 124 -12.12 -14.32 -26.69
N LYS A 125 -13.12 -13.44 -26.60
CA LYS A 125 -14.21 -13.60 -25.63
C LYS A 125 -14.71 -15.03 -25.81
N LYS A 126 -14.53 -15.88 -24.80
CA LYS A 126 -15.21 -17.17 -24.73
C LYS A 126 -16.70 -16.88 -24.88
N GLU A 127 -17.28 -17.19 -26.03
CA GLU A 127 -18.72 -17.37 -26.10
C GLU A 127 -19.08 -18.37 -25.03
N LYS A 128 -19.99 -17.96 -24.13
CA LYS A 128 -20.54 -18.85 -23.12
C LYS A 128 -21.14 -20.01 -23.90
N LYS A 129 -20.55 -21.21 -23.78
CA LYS A 129 -21.21 -22.42 -24.28
C LYS A 129 -22.59 -22.44 -23.64
N ASP A 130 -23.63 -22.26 -24.45
CA ASP A 130 -24.99 -22.50 -24.01
C ASP A 130 -25.03 -23.90 -23.40
N LYS A 131 -25.55 -23.97 -22.17
CA LYS A 131 -25.71 -25.23 -21.46
C LYS A 131 -26.61 -26.10 -22.33
N LYS A 132 -26.06 -27.15 -22.95
CA LYS A 132 -26.87 -28.16 -23.62
C LYS A 132 -27.86 -28.70 -22.59
N PHE A 133 -29.15 -28.53 -22.86
CA PHE A 133 -30.22 -29.17 -22.11
C PHE A 133 -29.97 -30.68 -22.17
N ILE A 134 -29.69 -31.29 -21.03
CA ILE A 134 -29.57 -32.74 -20.92
C ILE A 134 -31.00 -33.25 -20.86
N ASP A 135 -31.46 -33.87 -21.94
CA ASP A 135 -32.74 -34.58 -21.95
C ASP A 135 -32.56 -35.87 -21.15
N TYR A 136 -33.00 -35.84 -19.90
CA TYR A 136 -33.02 -37.01 -19.03
C TYR A 136 -34.17 -37.89 -19.50
N GLY A 137 -33.89 -38.70 -20.53
CA GLY A 137 -34.83 -39.67 -21.07
C GLY A 137 -35.50 -40.47 -19.95
N ILE A 138 -36.80 -40.65 -20.08
CA ILE A 138 -37.64 -41.41 -19.15
C ILE A 138 -37.02 -42.80 -18.97
N PRO A 139 -36.66 -43.23 -17.75
CA PRO A 139 -36.09 -44.56 -17.54
C PRO A 139 -37.10 -45.62 -17.99
N PRO A 140 -36.66 -46.63 -18.79
CA PRO A 140 -37.56 -47.68 -19.26
C PRO A 140 -38.10 -48.52 -18.09
N ASP A 141 -39.34 -48.96 -18.28
CA ASP A 141 -40.29 -49.41 -17.28
C ASP A 141 -39.80 -50.44 -16.26
N SER A 142 -40.36 -50.26 -15.06
CA SER A 142 -40.45 -51.18 -13.95
C SER A 142 -41.28 -52.43 -14.30
N GLU A 143 -40.71 -53.47 -14.90
CA GLU A 143 -41.28 -54.82 -14.91
C GLU A 143 -40.17 -55.91 -14.89
N THR A 144 -40.42 -56.99 -14.14
CA THR A 144 -39.59 -58.16 -13.77
C THR A 144 -38.74 -57.98 -12.49
N TYR A 145 -39.05 -58.56 -11.31
CA TYR A 145 -39.89 -59.70 -10.90
C TYR A 145 -40.61 -59.40 -9.58
#